data_AF-A0A3P8JU26-F1
#
_entry.id   AF-A0A3P8JU26-F1
#
_cell.length_a   1.000
_cell.length_b   1.000
_cell.length_c   1.000
_cell.angle_alpha   90.00
_cell.angle_beta   90.00
_cell.angle_gamma   90.00
#
_symmetry.space_group_name_H-M   'P 1'
#
loop_
_entity.id
_entity.type
_entity.pdbx_description
1 polymer ?
#
loop_
_entity_poly.entity_id
_entity_poly.type
_entity_poly.pdbx_seq_one_letter_code
_entity_poly.pdbx_strand_id
1 'polypeptide(L)' 'MIAGLETITSGDLFIGETRMNDIPPAERGIGMVFQSYALYPHLSVAENMSFGLKLAGAKKM' A
#
# COMPACT_ATOMS: atom_id res chain seq x y z
N MET A 1 -0.13 10.91 4.25
CA MET A 1 0.34 11.78 3.15
C MET A 1 1.01 11.01 2.01
N ILE A 2 2.21 10.43 2.16
CA ILE A 2 2.91 9.71 1.05
C ILE A 2 2.11 8.49 0.56
N ALA A 3 1.72 7.61 1.48
CA ALA A 3 0.88 6.46 1.20
C ALA A 3 -0.60 6.77 0.92
N GLY A 4 -1.00 8.05 0.98
CA GLY A 4 -2.39 8.45 0.79
C GLY A 4 -3.34 8.10 1.95
N LEU A 5 -2.83 7.61 3.08
CA LEU A 5 -3.64 7.30 4.28
C LEU A 5 -4.02 8.52 5.14
N GLU A 6 -3.48 9.69 4.79
CA GLU A 6 -3.82 10.98 5.40
C GLU A 6 -3.72 12.04 4.30
N THR A 7 -4.59 13.05 4.37
CA THR A 7 -4.65 14.16 3.42
C THR A 7 -3.46 15.11 3.57
N ILE A 8 -3.00 15.65 2.44
CA ILE A 8 -1.97 16.71 2.41
C ILE A 8 -2.70 18.05 2.49
N THR A 9 -2.45 18.82 3.54
CA THR A 9 -3.10 20.13 3.76
C THR A 9 -2.66 21.20 2.75
N SER A 10 -1.38 21.20 2.37
CA SER A 10 -0.82 22.09 1.36
C SER A 10 0.47 21.52 0.77
N GLY A 11 0.87 22.03 -0.40
CA GLY A 11 2.04 21.55 -1.14
C GLY A 11 1.73 20.35 -2.03
N ASP A 12 2.74 19.90 -2.76
CA ASP A 12 2.61 18.86 -3.78
C ASP A 12 3.51 17.65 -3.46
N LEU A 13 2.93 16.46 -3.54
CA LEU A 13 3.63 15.18 -3.42
C LEU A 13 3.81 14.60 -4.81
N PHE A 14 5.07 14.31 -5.16
CA PHE A 14 5.41 13.60 -6.38
C PHE A 14 5.98 12.22 -6.06
N ILE A 15 5.52 11.20 -6.79
CA ILE A 15 6.16 9.88 -6.82
C ILE A 15 6.63 9.68 -8.27
N GLY A 16 7.95 9.67 -8.47
CA GLY A 16 8.52 9.86 -9.80
C GLY A 16 8.20 11.26 -10.33
N GLU A 17 7.65 11.34 -11.54
CA GLU A 17 7.25 12.61 -12.18
C GLU A 17 5.76 12.93 -12.02
N THR A 18 4.99 12.06 -11.34
CA THR A 18 3.53 12.20 -11.22
C THR A 18 3.14 12.81 -9.88
N ARG A 19 2.26 13.82 -9.91
CA ARG A 19 1.66 14.43 -8.70
C ARG A 19 0.59 13.51 -8.12
N MET A 20 0.76 13.11 -6.86
CA MET A 20 -0.02 12.04 -6.21
C MET A 20 -1.02 12.52 -5.16
N ASN A 21 -1.17 13.82 -4.92
CA ASN A 21 -2.05 14.36 -3.86
C ASN A 21 -3.46 13.75 -3.88
N ASP A 22 -4.04 13.63 -5.07
CA ASP A 22 -5.43 13.22 -5.30
C ASP A 22 -5.57 11.76 -5.77
N ILE A 23 -4.44 11.02 -5.85
CA ILE A 23 -4.43 9.61 -6.30
C ILE A 23 -4.74 8.67 -5.13
N PRO A 24 -5.67 7.70 -5.26
CA PRO A 24 -5.98 6.74 -4.21
C PRO A 24 -4.76 5.92 -3.76
N PRO A 25 -4.62 5.55 -2.47
CA PRO A 25 -3.48 4.78 -1.95
C PRO A 25 -3.08 3.55 -2.77
N ALA A 26 -4.06 2.77 -3.22
CA ALA A 26 -3.83 1.51 -3.95
C ALA A 26 -3.17 1.71 -5.33
N GLU A 27 -3.33 2.89 -5.93
CA GLU A 27 -2.80 3.21 -7.27
C GLU A 27 -1.45 3.91 -7.22
N ARG A 28 -0.93 4.22 -6.02
CA ARG A 28 0.36 4.90 -5.85
C ARG A 28 1.58 3.99 -6.05
N GLY A 29 1.36 2.68 -6.24
CA GLY A 29 2.44 1.72 -6.51
C GLY A 29 3.40 1.50 -5.34
N ILE A 30 2.94 1.71 -4.10
CA ILE A 30 3.77 1.54 -2.90
C ILE A 30 3.24 0.42 -1.99
N GLY A 31 4.16 -0.31 -1.37
CA GLY A 31 3.86 -1.20 -0.25
C GLY A 31 4.18 -0.50 1.07
N MET A 32 3.31 -0.65 2.07
CA MET A 32 3.52 -0.05 3.38
C MET A 32 3.56 -1.10 4.48
N VAL A 33 4.56 -1.01 5.36
CA VAL A 33 4.66 -1.79 6.59
C VAL A 33 4.32 -0.86 7.76
N PHE A 34 3.29 -1.20 8.52
CA PHE A 34 2.83 -0.39 9.66
C PHE A 34 3.67 -0.65 10.91
N GLN A 35 3.86 0.38 11.74
CA GLN A 35 4.53 0.23 13.05
C GLN A 35 3.74 -0.69 14.00
N SER A 36 2.41 -0.70 13.91
CA SER A 36 1.53 -1.61 14.67
C SER A 36 1.15 -2.86 13.86
N TYR A 37 2.09 -3.39 13.07
CA TYR A 37 2.06 -4.63 12.29
C TYR A 37 0.87 -4.94 11.37
N ALA A 38 -0.27 -4.25 11.41
CA ALA A 38 -1.42 -4.36 10.50
C ALA A 38 -1.66 -5.76 9.89
N LEU A 39 -1.48 -6.81 10.71
CA LEU A 39 -1.62 -8.19 10.29
C LEU A 39 -3.10 -8.52 10.17
N TYR A 40 -3.45 -9.41 9.24
CA TYR A 40 -4.77 -10.02 9.21
C TYR A 40 -4.80 -11.12 10.28
N PRO A 41 -5.50 -10.93 11.42
CA PRO A 41 -5.37 -11.83 12.57
C PRO A 41 -5.95 -13.22 12.33
N HIS A 42 -6.82 -13.33 11.31
CA HIS A 42 -7.46 -14.57 10.89
C HIS A 42 -6.65 -15.34 9.83
N LEU A 43 -5.47 -14.85 9.45
CA LEU A 43 -4.58 -15.49 8.50
C LEU A 43 -3.33 -16.03 9.20
N SER A 44 -2.83 -17.18 8.75
CA SER A 44 -1.50 -17.68 9.12
C SER A 44 -0.39 -16.73 8.63
N VAL A 45 0.84 -16.93 9.12
CA VAL A 45 2.01 -16.15 8.68
C VAL A 45 2.22 -16.27 7.16
N ALA A 46 2.14 -17.48 6.61
CA ALA A 46 2.29 -17.70 5.17
C ALA A 46 1.19 -17.01 4.34
N GLU A 47 -0.02 -16.94 4.88
CA GLU A 47 -1.14 -16.25 4.24
C GLU A 47 -0.99 -14.73 4.30
N ASN A 48 -0.51 -14.17 5.42
CA ASN A 48 -0.19 -12.74 5.52
C ASN A 48 0.90 -12.34 4.51
N MET A 49 1.98 -13.14 4.40
CA MET A 49 3.08 -12.86 3.47
C MET A 49 2.69 -13.01 1.99
N SER A 50 1.78 -13.94 1.66
CA SER A 50 1.33 -14.17 0.29
C SER A 50 0.15 -13.30 -0.15
N PHE A 51 -0.46 -12.54 0.78
CA PHE A 51 -1.68 -11.78 0.52
C PHE A 51 -1.52 -10.74 -0.59
N GLY A 52 -0.46 -9.93 -0.53
CA GLY A 52 -0.17 -8.92 -1.57
C GLY A 52 0.04 -9.53 -2.97
N LEU A 53 0.68 -10.71 -3.04
CA LEU A 53 0.90 -11.42 -4.29
C LEU A 53 -0.40 -11.99 -4.88
N LYS A 54 -1.32 -12.49 -4.03
CA LYS A 54 -2.64 -12.95 -4.47
C LYS A 54 -3.47 -11.82 -5.05
N LEU A 55 -3.46 -10.64 -4.42
CA LEU A 55 -4.15 -9.44 -4.92
C LEU A 55 -3.57 -8.95 -6.25
N ALA A 56 -2.25 -9.03 -6.43
CA ALA A 56 -1.57 -8.68 -7.67
C ALA A 56 -1.76 -9.73 -8.80
N GLY A 57 -2.51 -10.82 -8.55
CA GLY A 57 -2.77 -11.85 -9.55
C GLY A 57 -1.60 -12.79 -9.83
N ALA A 58 -0.62 -12.89 -8.93
CA ALA A 58 0.49 -13.81 -9.09
C ALA A 58 0.01 -15.27 -9.10
N LYS A 59 0.40 -16.02 -10.14
CA LYS A 59 0.10 -17.46 -10.24
C LYS A 59 0.82 -18.19 -9.11
N LYS A 60 0.11 -19.04 -8.35
CA LYS A 60 0.75 -19.97 -7.41
C LYS A 60 1.73 -20.83 -8.21
N MET A 61 3.00 -20.83 -7.78
CA MET A 61 4.00 -21.82 -8.21
C MET A 61 3.77 -23.14 -7.49
#